data_AF-A0A0M2S0Y2-F1
#
_entry.id   AF-A0A0M2S0Y2-F1
#
_cell.length_a   1.000
_cell.length_b   1.000
_cell.length_c   1.000
_cell.angle_alpha   90.00
_cell.angle_beta   90.00
_cell.angle_gamma   90.00
#
_symmetry.space_group_name_H-M   'P 1'
#
loop_
_entity.id
_entity.type
_entity.pdbx_description
1 polymer ?
#
loop_
_entity_poly.entity_id
_entity_poly.type
_entity_poly.pdbx_seq_one_letter_code
_entity_poly.pdbx_strand_id
1 'polypeptide(L)'
;MPAKLTRDEAVVLVERIMRLDYADDAELNDWLDRLERDLGYPDISGLIFTVTPELTPAEVVDRASAYQPIAMRSTPWTPPSTI
;
A
#
# COMPACT_ATOMS: atom_id res chain seq x y z
N MET A 1 -11.29 -14.61 -10.99
CA MET A 1 -10.55 -13.88 -9.94
C MET A 1 -9.08 -14.00 -10.30
N PRO A 2 -8.34 -12.92 -10.59
CA PRO A 2 -6.89 -13.07 -10.78
C PRO A 2 -6.29 -13.61 -9.49
N ALA A 3 -5.34 -14.51 -9.60
CA ALA A 3 -4.66 -15.11 -8.45
C ALA A 3 -4.05 -13.99 -7.59
N LYS A 4 -4.18 -14.15 -6.27
CA LYS A 4 -3.53 -13.28 -5.29
C LYS A 4 -2.01 -13.30 -5.56
N LEU A 5 -1.37 -12.13 -5.64
CA LEU A 5 0.09 -12.03 -5.74
C LEU A 5 0.71 -12.74 -4.53
N THR A 6 1.71 -13.56 -4.81
CA THR A 6 2.57 -14.04 -3.73
C THR A 6 3.48 -12.92 -3.25
N ARG A 7 4.01 -13.02 -2.02
CA ARG A 7 4.94 -12.03 -1.48
C ARG A 7 6.13 -11.81 -2.41
N ASP A 8 6.66 -12.88 -3.01
CA ASP A 8 7.79 -12.84 -3.93
C ASP A 8 7.45 -12.07 -5.22
N GLU A 9 6.29 -12.35 -5.82
CA GLU A 9 5.84 -11.60 -7.00
C GLU A 9 5.56 -10.13 -6.69
N ALA A 10 5.04 -9.81 -5.50
CA ALA A 10 4.86 -8.45 -5.05
C ALA A 10 6.21 -7.71 -4.90
N VAL A 11 7.23 -8.39 -4.35
CA VAL A 11 8.59 -7.83 -4.22
C VAL A 11 9.17 -7.53 -5.60
N VAL A 12 9.06 -8.47 -6.55
CA VAL A 12 9.54 -8.28 -7.92
C VAL A 12 8.81 -7.12 -8.61
N LEU A 13 7.49 -6.99 -8.41
CA LEU A 13 6.72 -5.91 -8.99
C LEU A 13 7.14 -4.54 -8.43
N VAL A 14 7.33 -4.43 -7.11
CA VAL A 14 7.83 -3.20 -6.47
C VAL A 14 9.23 -2.86 -6.96
N GLU A 15 10.11 -3.86 -7.11
CA GLU A 15 11.46 -3.65 -7.67
C GLU A 15 11.39 -3.07 -9.09
N ARG A 16 10.50 -3.59 -9.95
CA ARG A 16 10.31 -3.06 -11.30
C ARG A 16 9.80 -1.62 -11.31
N ILE A 17 8.89 -1.27 -10.39
CA ILE A 17 8.41 0.11 -10.22
C ILE A 17 9.55 1.03 -9.80
N MET A 18 10.36 0.63 -8.81
CA MET A 18 11.50 1.42 -8.34
C MET A 18 12.57 1.62 -9.41
N ARG A 19 12.70 0.66 -10.33
CA ARG A 19 13.60 0.74 -11.49
C ARG A 19 13.02 1.56 -12.65
N LEU A 20 11.80 2.06 -12.53
CA LEU A 20 11.06 2.76 -13.60
C LEU A 20 10.91 1.88 -14.86
N ASP A 21 10.70 0.57 -14.68
CA ASP A 21 10.64 -0.44 -15.76
C ASP A 21 9.22 -0.60 -16.36
N TYR A 22 8.42 0.46 -16.35
CA TYR A 22 7.07 0.50 -16.91
C TYR A 22 7.05 1.35 -18.20
N ALA A 23 6.17 1.01 -19.13
CA ALA A 23 6.10 1.70 -20.42
C ALA A 23 5.46 3.09 -20.32
N ASP A 24 4.47 3.25 -19.44
CA ASP A 24 3.69 4.47 -19.27
C ASP A 24 3.03 4.55 -17.88
N ASP A 25 2.50 5.73 -17.55
CA ASP A 25 1.81 5.99 -16.28
C ASP A 25 0.57 5.12 -16.07
N ALA A 26 -0.09 4.65 -17.14
CA ALA A 26 -1.26 3.79 -17.01
C ALA A 26 -0.86 2.37 -16.58
N GLU A 27 0.23 1.84 -17.13
CA GLU A 27 0.84 0.58 -16.67
C GLU A 27 1.32 0.70 -15.21
N LEU A 28 1.97 1.80 -14.85
CA LEU A 28 2.35 2.07 -13.45
C LEU A 28 1.11 2.06 -12.53
N ASN A 29 0.04 2.75 -12.92
CA ASN A 29 -1.18 2.82 -12.11
C ASN A 29 -1.86 1.44 -11.96
N ASP A 30 -1.86 0.59 -12.99
CA ASP A 30 -2.36 -0.79 -12.90
C ASP A 30 -1.54 -1.63 -11.92
N TRP A 31 -0.21 -1.49 -11.95
CA TRP A 31 0.68 -2.21 -11.03
C TRP A 31 0.48 -1.76 -9.59
N LEU A 32 0.31 -0.45 -9.35
CA LEU A 32 0.02 0.10 -8.04
C LEU A 32 -1.33 -0.41 -7.52
N ASP A 33 -2.43 -0.28 -8.28
CA ASP A 33 -3.77 -0.77 -7.88
C ASP A 33 -3.72 -2.26 -7.52
N ARG A 34 -3.00 -3.06 -8.32
CA ARG A 34 -2.83 -4.49 -8.06
C ARG A 34 -2.13 -4.74 -6.73
N LEU A 35 -1.07 -4.00 -6.40
CA LEU A 35 -0.36 -4.12 -5.13
C LEU A 35 -1.24 -3.68 -3.95
N GLU A 36 -1.97 -2.57 -4.09
CA GLU A 36 -2.87 -2.05 -3.06
C GLU A 36 -3.97 -3.05 -2.71
N ARG A 37 -4.57 -3.66 -3.74
CA ARG A 37 -5.63 -4.65 -3.58
C ARG A 37 -5.14 -5.94 -2.93
N ASP A 38 -3.91 -6.35 -3.24
CA ASP A 38 -3.36 -7.62 -2.75
C ASP A 38 -2.80 -7.53 -1.33
N LEU A 39 -2.11 -6.42 -1.05
CA LEU A 39 -1.47 -6.15 0.24
C LEU A 39 -2.44 -5.47 1.23
N GLY A 40 -3.55 -4.90 0.75
CA GLY A 40 -4.53 -4.20 1.58
C GLY A 40 -4.06 -2.83 2.07
N TYR A 41 -3.05 -2.25 1.42
CA TYR A 41 -2.50 -0.94 1.76
C TYR A 41 -3.02 0.12 0.77
N PRO A 42 -3.72 1.16 1.23
CA PRO A 42 -4.44 2.09 0.35
C PRO A 42 -3.60 3.21 -0.29
N ASP A 43 -2.29 3.30 0.01
CA ASP A 43 -1.42 4.36 -0.52
C ASP A 43 -0.01 3.82 -0.80
N ILE A 44 0.10 2.76 -1.60
CA ILE A 44 1.40 2.08 -1.77
C ILE A 44 2.42 2.92 -2.54
N SER A 45 1.94 3.83 -3.39
CA SER A 45 2.78 4.81 -4.09
C SER A 45 3.51 5.72 -3.10
N GLY A 46 2.86 6.15 -2.01
CA GLY A 46 3.49 6.92 -0.94
C GLY A 46 4.60 6.14 -0.24
N LEU A 47 4.43 4.84 -0.02
CA LEU A 47 5.48 3.97 0.54
C LEU A 47 6.71 3.89 -0.37
N ILE A 48 6.51 3.85 -1.68
CA ILE A 48 7.59 3.70 -2.68
C ILE A 48 8.31 5.03 -2.93
N PHE A 49 7.56 6.12 -3.14
CA PHE A 49 8.13 7.38 -3.65
C PHE A 49 8.32 8.46 -2.58
N THR A 50 7.63 8.38 -1.43
CA THR A 50 7.60 9.47 -0.43
C THR A 50 8.38 9.14 0.85
N VAL A 51 8.61 7.85 1.17
CA VAL A 51 9.31 7.46 2.40
C VAL A 51 10.81 7.73 2.29
N THR A 52 11.39 8.33 3.33
CA THR A 52 12.83 8.56 3.46
C THR A 52 13.33 8.07 4.83
N PRO A 53 14.37 7.23 4.92
CA PRO A 53 15.17 6.68 3.81
C PRO A 53 14.36 5.75 2.89
N GLU A 54 14.79 5.64 1.62
CA GLU A 54 14.17 4.73 0.66
C GLU A 54 14.13 3.31 1.23
N LEU A 55 12.96 2.68 1.15
CA LEU A 55 12.75 1.31 1.58
C LEU A 55 13.20 0.34 0.50
N THR A 56 13.66 -0.84 0.89
CA THR A 56 13.87 -1.92 -0.08
C THR A 56 12.53 -2.48 -0.58
N PRO A 57 12.46 -3.09 -1.78
CA PRO A 57 11.22 -3.69 -2.29
C PRO A 57 10.57 -4.67 -1.31
N ALA A 58 11.39 -5.45 -0.60
CA ALA A 58 10.92 -6.38 0.41
C ALA A 58 10.33 -5.68 1.64
N GLU A 59 10.93 -4.57 2.10
CA GLU A 59 10.40 -3.79 3.22
C GLU A 59 9.10 -3.07 2.88
N VAL A 60 8.94 -2.58 1.65
CA VAL A 60 7.67 -2.00 1.18
C VAL A 60 6.55 -3.04 1.30
N VAL A 61 6.78 -4.26 0.79
CA VAL A 61 5.79 -5.35 0.85
C VAL A 61 5.52 -5.78 2.28
N ASP A 62 6.55 -5.87 3.12
CA ASP A 62 6.41 -6.24 4.53
C ASP A 62 5.56 -5.22 5.29
N ARG A 63 5.86 -3.93 5.11
CA ARG A 63 5.14 -2.83 5.75
C ARG A 63 3.69 -2.70 5.25
N ALA A 64 3.48 -2.85 3.95
CA ALA A 64 2.16 -2.85 3.36
C ALA A 64 1.32 -4.03 3.86
N SER A 65 1.90 -5.24 3.90
CA SER A 65 1.20 -6.43 4.40
C SER A 65 0.98 -6.42 5.91
N ALA A 66 1.82 -5.73 6.68
CA ALA A 66 1.67 -5.56 8.13
C ALA A 66 0.66 -4.47 8.50
N TYR A 67 0.20 -3.68 7.52
CA TYR A 67 -0.75 -2.61 7.78
C TYR A 67 -2.11 -3.18 8.15
N GLN A 68 -2.52 -2.92 9.39
CA GLN A 68 -3.90 -3.12 9.82
C GLN A 68 -4.62 -1.77 9.79
N PRO A 69 -5.66 -1.58 8.95
CA PRO A 69 -6.44 -0.37 8.98
C PRO A 69 -7.02 -0.19 10.39
N ILE A 70 -6.70 0.93 11.01
CA ILE A 70 -7.27 1.31 12.30
C ILE A 70 -8.75 1.55 12.02
N ALA A 71 -9.62 0.67 12.50
CA ALA A 71 -11.05 0.91 12.45
C ALA A 71 -11.33 2.19 13.26
N MET A 72 -11.53 3.32 12.56
CA MET A 72 -12.04 4.55 13.16
C MET A 72 -13.46 4.24 13.61
N ARG A 73 -13.59 3.77 14.86
CA ARG A 73 -14.88 3.73 15.53
C ARG A 73 -15.34 5.18 15.66
N SER A 74 -16.31 5.59 14.85
CA SER A 74 -17.03 6.84 15.06
C SER A 74 -17.84 6.68 16.33
N THR A 75 -17.26 6.96 17.49
CA THR A 75 -18.05 7.16 18.71
C THR A 75 -18.76 8.51 18.56
N PRO A 76 -20.10 8.55 18.53
CA PRO A 76 -20.81 9.82 18.49
C PRO A 76 -20.42 10.62 19.73
N TRP A 77 -19.96 11.85 19.52
CA TRP A 77 -19.66 12.77 20.59
C TRP A 77 -20.93 13.03 21.41
N THR A 78 -20.99 12.51 22.63
CA THR A 78 -22.02 12.88 23.62
C THR A 78 -21.52 14.10 24.40
N PRO A 79 -22.18 15.26 24.29
CA PRO A 79 -21.83 16.42 25.10
C PRO A 79 -22.08 16.11 26.59
N PRO A 80 -21.22 16.58 27.51
CA PRO A 80 -21.44 16.39 28.93
C PRO A 80 -22.73 17.11 29.37
N SER A 81 -23.66 16.37 29.98
CA SER A 81 -24.82 16.95 30.64
C SER A 81 -24.34 17.78 31.83
N THR A 82 -24.35 19.10 31.68
CA THR A 82 -24.15 20.04 32.79
C THR A 82 -25.25 19.83 33.81
N ILE A 83 -24.85 19.46 35.03
CA ILE A 83 -25.69 19.46 36.24
C ILE A 83 -25.51 20.77 36.98
#